data_AF-A0A931YZG8-F1
#
_entry.id   AF-A0A931YZG8-F1
#
_cell.length_a   1.000
_cell.length_b   1.000
_cell.length_c   1.000
_cell.angle_alpha   90.00
_cell.angle_beta   90.00
_cell.angle_gamma   90.00
#
_symmetry.space_group_name_H-M   'P 1'
#
loop_
_entity.id
_entity.type
_entity.pdbx_description
1 polymer ?
#
loop_
_entity_poly.entity_id
_entity_poly.type
_entity_poly.pdbx_seq_one_letter_code
_entity_poly.pdbx_strand_id
1 'polypeptide(L)'
;MTARRVAAPLLGVVLAAVLFPGTWSLDGMAREGQLGPGFWPRLALLGLALACAAKGLEEWQRARVGGPRAGAGEGRPPISRGKLATAIALIVGYVLLAPVLGFAIVSALFIAAFLALAGMRSVPAIATNVVVGVVALLYLFVKLVYLPLPKGDGPFEAVTLALYRALRLY
;
A
#
# COMPACT_ATOMS: atom_id res chain seq x y z
N MET A 1 32.73 -7.80 -5.07
CA MET A 1 31.36 -7.53 -5.59
C MET A 1 30.25 -7.63 -4.53
N THR A 2 30.43 -8.38 -3.45
CA THR A 2 29.53 -8.45 -2.27
C THR A 2 29.34 -7.11 -1.55
N ALA A 3 30.40 -6.31 -1.40
CA ALA A 3 30.33 -5.01 -0.72
C ALA A 3 29.31 -4.04 -1.36
N ARG A 4 29.23 -4.00 -2.70
CA ARG A 4 28.32 -3.09 -3.42
C ARG A 4 26.84 -3.48 -3.29
N ARG A 5 26.53 -4.77 -3.08
CA ARG A 5 25.14 -5.27 -2.92
C ARG A 5 24.57 -5.03 -1.53
N VAL A 6 25.43 -4.98 -0.52
CA VAL A 6 25.08 -4.61 0.86
C VAL A 6 25.16 -3.09 1.07
N ALA A 7 26.01 -2.39 0.33
CA ALA A 7 26.14 -0.93 0.41
C ALA A 7 24.84 -0.18 0.11
N ALA A 8 24.08 -0.59 -0.92
CA ALA A 8 22.82 0.06 -1.26
C ALA A 8 21.74 -0.04 -0.16
N PRO A 9 21.41 -1.22 0.41
CA PRO A 9 20.50 -1.30 1.54
C PRO A 9 21.04 -0.60 2.79
N LEU A 10 22.34 -0.70 3.09
CA LEU A 10 22.93 0.03 4.23
C LEU A 10 22.81 1.55 4.07
N LEU A 11 23.04 2.07 2.86
CA LEU A 11 22.84 3.48 2.54
C LEU A 11 21.35 3.88 2.72
N GLY A 12 20.42 3.01 2.35
CA GLY A 12 18.99 3.21 2.62
C GLY A 12 18.67 3.31 4.12
N VAL A 13 19.26 2.46 4.96
CA VAL A 13 19.11 2.53 6.42
C VAL A 13 19.72 3.82 6.98
N VAL A 14 20.92 4.18 6.53
CA VAL A 14 21.60 5.41 6.97
C VAL A 14 20.78 6.65 6.58
N LEU A 15 20.30 6.72 5.34
CA LEU A 15 19.43 7.81 4.90
C LEU A 15 18.16 7.89 5.73
N ALA A 16 17.51 6.76 6.01
CA ALA A 16 16.31 6.74 6.83
C ALA A 16 16.60 7.24 8.26
N ALA A 17 17.72 6.83 8.86
CA ALA A 17 18.15 7.27 10.18
C ALA A 17 18.50 8.77 10.22
N VAL A 18 19.16 9.31 9.18
CA VAL A 18 19.52 10.73 9.09
C VAL A 18 18.28 11.62 8.92
N LEU A 19 17.29 11.17 8.16
CA LEU A 19 16.05 11.93 7.92
C LEU A 19 15.06 11.85 9.10
N PHE A 20 15.16 10.80 9.93
CA PHE A 20 14.20 10.57 11.03
C PHE A 20 14.12 11.72 12.03
N PRO A 21 15.22 12.31 12.54
CA PRO A 21 15.20 13.48 13.42
C PRO A 21 14.44 14.69 12.84
N GLY A 22 14.52 14.89 11.52
CA GLY A 22 13.84 15.99 10.83
C GLY A 22 12.31 15.91 10.94
N THR A 23 11.75 14.72 11.19
CA THR A 23 10.30 14.52 11.29
C THR A 23 9.69 15.12 12.56
N TRP A 24 10.45 15.30 13.64
CA TRP A 24 9.95 15.89 14.89
C TRP A 24 9.60 17.37 14.74
N SER A 25 10.26 18.08 13.82
CA SER A 25 9.89 19.47 13.52
C SER A 25 8.45 19.62 13.00
N LEU A 26 7.87 18.53 12.50
CA LEU A 26 6.51 18.50 11.97
C LEU A 26 5.44 18.36 13.08
N ASP A 27 5.83 17.95 14.28
CA ASP A 27 4.87 17.67 15.36
C ASP A 27 4.25 18.96 15.94
N GLY A 28 4.92 20.12 15.79
CA GLY A 28 4.38 21.42 16.18
C GLY A 28 3.17 21.89 15.37
N MET A 29 2.86 21.23 14.25
CA MET A 29 1.71 21.52 13.38
C MET A 29 0.53 20.58 13.60
N ALA A 30 0.61 19.67 14.58
CA ALA A 30 -0.42 18.70 14.87
C ALA A 30 -1.60 19.34 15.63
N ARG A 31 -2.83 19.04 15.20
CA ARG A 31 -4.05 19.36 15.96
C ARG A 31 -4.29 18.28 17.01
N GLU A 32 -4.72 18.69 18.20
CA GLU A 32 -5.06 17.76 19.29
C GLU A 32 -6.10 16.73 18.82
N GLY A 33 -5.84 15.45 19.06
CA GLY A 33 -6.72 14.33 18.68
C GLY A 33 -6.55 13.78 17.25
N GLN A 34 -5.65 14.34 16.43
CA GLN A 34 -5.35 13.82 15.08
C GLN A 34 -3.91 13.33 14.97
N LEU A 35 -3.66 12.39 14.06
CA LEU A 35 -2.30 12.00 13.71
C LEU A 35 -1.57 13.19 13.10
N GLY A 36 -0.54 13.67 13.79
CA GLY A 36 0.27 14.80 13.33
C GLY A 36 0.98 14.51 12.01
N PRO A 37 1.36 15.57 11.25
CA PRO A 37 2.01 15.40 9.95
C PRO A 37 3.37 14.70 10.03
N GLY A 38 3.99 14.64 11.22
CA GLY A 38 5.19 13.85 11.46
C GLY A 38 4.97 12.33 11.53
N PHE A 39 3.74 11.84 11.72
CA PHE A 39 3.46 10.41 11.85
C PHE A 39 3.77 9.62 10.57
N TRP A 40 3.26 10.07 9.42
CA TRP A 40 3.42 9.36 8.14
C TRP A 40 4.87 9.29 7.66
N PRO A 41 5.65 10.39 7.69
CA PRO A 41 7.07 10.34 7.39
C PRO A 41 7.82 9.36 8.28
N ARG A 42 7.55 9.35 9.60
CA ARG A 42 8.17 8.40 10.53
C ARG A 42 7.84 6.95 10.18
N LEU A 43 6.57 6.65 9.92
CA LEU A 43 6.14 5.31 9.51
C LEU A 43 6.82 4.86 8.21
N ALA A 44 6.89 5.75 7.21
CA ALA A 44 7.55 5.48 5.94
C ALA A 44 9.05 5.24 6.09
N LEU A 45 9.74 6.08 6.87
CA LEU A 45 11.18 5.94 7.15
C LEU A 45 11.50 4.67 7.93
N LEU A 46 10.67 4.32 8.93
CA LEU A 46 10.81 3.05 9.66
C LEU A 46 10.59 1.86 8.72
N GLY A 47 9.55 1.89 7.90
CA GLY A 47 9.29 0.84 6.91
C GLY A 47 10.44 0.67 5.93
N LEU A 48 10.99 1.79 5.42
CA LEU A 48 12.16 1.80 4.55
C LEU A 48 13.39 1.21 5.25
N ALA A 49 13.68 1.66 6.48
CA ALA A 49 14.81 1.17 7.27
C ALA A 49 14.73 -0.35 7.50
N LEU A 50 13.55 -0.85 7.90
CA LEU A 50 13.32 -2.27 8.12
C LEU A 50 13.46 -3.08 6.82
N ALA A 51 12.88 -2.61 5.71
CA ALA A 51 12.98 -3.28 4.42
C ALA A 51 14.44 -3.34 3.93
N CYS A 52 15.17 -2.23 4.04
CA CYS A 52 16.58 -2.17 3.69
C CYS A 52 17.43 -3.07 4.60
N ALA A 53 17.18 -3.09 5.91
CA ALA A 53 17.88 -3.96 6.85
C ALA A 53 17.63 -5.44 6.54
N ALA A 54 16.38 -5.84 6.29
CA ALA A 54 16.03 -7.21 5.91
C ALA A 54 16.73 -7.65 4.62
N LYS A 55 16.72 -6.79 3.59
CA LYS A 55 17.40 -7.06 2.31
C LYS A 55 18.92 -7.12 2.48
N GLY A 56 19.50 -6.27 3.32
CA GLY A 56 20.91 -6.31 3.67
C GLY A 56 21.31 -7.60 4.40
N LEU A 57 20.48 -8.04 5.35
CA LEU A 57 20.67 -9.27 6.12
C LEU A 57 20.61 -10.50 5.20
N GLU A 58 19.62 -10.53 4.30
CA GLU A 58 19.47 -11.60 3.31
C GLU A 58 20.71 -11.72 2.40
N GLU A 59 21.21 -10.59 1.88
CA GLU A 59 22.41 -10.58 1.03
C GLU A 59 23.67 -10.99 1.82
N TRP A 60 23.77 -10.61 3.11
CA TRP A 60 24.88 -11.02 3.97
C TRP A 60 24.84 -12.52 4.28
N GLN A 61 23.67 -13.09 4.58
CA GLN A 61 23.48 -14.53 4.79
C GLN A 61 23.80 -15.32 3.52
N ARG A 62 23.32 -14.87 2.35
CA ARG A 62 23.64 -15.49 1.05
C ARG A 62 25.14 -15.48 0.75
N ALA A 63 25.84 -14.39 1.10
CA ALA A 63 27.29 -14.29 0.94
C ALA A 63 28.06 -15.23 1.89
N ARG A 64 27.53 -15.51 3.09
CA ARG A 64 28.14 -16.43 4.08
C ARG A 64 27.95 -17.90 3.73
N VAL A 65 26.79 -18.28 3.19
CA VAL A 65 26.43 -19.67 2.92
C VAL A 65 26.97 -20.16 1.55
N GLY A 66 27.60 -19.29 0.76
CA GLY A 66 28.13 -19.65 -0.56
C GLY A 66 27.04 -20.07 -1.55
N GLY A 67 25.79 -19.64 -1.31
CA GLY A 67 24.63 -20.04 -2.10
C GLY A 67 24.73 -19.63 -3.57
N PRO A 68 24.07 -20.37 -4.49
CA PRO A 68 24.13 -20.09 -5.92
C PRO A 68 23.91 -18.61 -6.24
N ARG A 69 24.78 -18.07 -7.08
CA ARG A 69 24.70 -16.69 -7.58
C ARG A 69 23.48 -16.57 -8.48
N ALA A 70 22.30 -16.35 -7.90
CA ALA A 70 21.17 -15.85 -8.66
C ALA A 70 21.57 -14.47 -9.21
N GLY A 71 21.88 -14.47 -10.50
CA GLY A 71 22.23 -13.28 -11.26
C GLY A 71 21.14 -12.23 -11.05
N ALA A 72 21.58 -11.02 -10.70
CA ALA A 72 20.75 -9.84 -10.86
C ALA A 72 20.44 -9.74 -12.34
N GLY A 73 19.23 -10.11 -12.75
CA GLY A 73 18.85 -10.13 -14.17
C GLY A 73 18.01 -11.32 -14.63
N GLU A 74 17.33 -12.07 -13.76
CA GLU A 74 16.18 -12.85 -14.23
C GLU A 74 15.16 -11.85 -14.80
N GLY A 75 15.12 -11.79 -16.14
CA GLY A 75 14.36 -10.83 -16.91
C GLY A 75 12.93 -10.82 -16.41
N ARG A 76 12.52 -9.69 -15.82
CA ARG A 76 11.12 -9.46 -15.47
C ARG A 76 10.31 -9.81 -16.73
N PRO A 77 9.35 -10.73 -16.66
CA PRO A 77 8.60 -11.12 -17.84
C PRO A 77 8.02 -9.85 -18.48
N PRO A 78 8.12 -9.70 -19.81
CA PRO A 78 7.71 -8.48 -20.47
C PRO A 78 6.23 -8.22 -20.13
N ILE A 79 5.96 -7.08 -19.49
CA ILE A 79 4.59 -6.67 -19.19
C ILE A 79 3.89 -6.47 -20.52
N SER A 80 2.83 -7.24 -20.79
CA SER A 80 2.10 -7.09 -22.04
C SER A 80 1.46 -5.70 -22.09
N ARG A 81 1.56 -5.02 -23.23
CA ARG A 81 0.99 -3.68 -23.43
C ARG A 81 -0.51 -3.65 -23.11
N GLY A 82 -1.22 -4.74 -23.41
CA GLY A 82 -2.63 -4.92 -23.07
C GLY A 82 -2.88 -4.93 -21.56
N LYS A 83 -2.11 -5.70 -20.78
CA LYS A 83 -2.24 -5.71 -19.31
C LYS A 83 -1.93 -4.34 -18.70
N LEU A 84 -0.94 -3.64 -19.23
CA LEU A 84 -0.62 -2.28 -18.81
C LEU A 84 -1.77 -1.32 -19.10
N ALA A 85 -2.32 -1.35 -20.32
CA ALA A 85 -3.46 -0.53 -20.70
C ALA A 85 -4.68 -0.82 -19.82
N THR A 86 -4.97 -2.10 -19.54
CA THR A 86 -6.06 -2.48 -18.62
C THR A 86 -5.82 -1.99 -17.21
N ALA A 87 -4.60 -2.07 -16.68
CA ALA A 87 -4.27 -1.56 -15.35
C ALA A 87 -4.47 -0.04 -15.28
N ILE A 88 -4.04 0.71 -16.30
CA ILE A 88 -4.27 2.15 -16.41
C ILE A 88 -5.77 2.45 -16.46
N ALA A 89 -6.52 1.71 -17.29
CA ALA A 89 -7.96 1.88 -17.41
C ALA A 89 -8.69 1.60 -16.08
N LEU A 90 -8.25 0.61 -15.30
CA LEU A 90 -8.79 0.35 -13.95
C LEU A 90 -8.52 1.52 -13.00
N ILE A 91 -7.34 2.13 -13.04
CA ILE A 91 -7.01 3.30 -12.21
C ILE A 91 -7.88 4.51 -12.59
N VAL A 92 -8.00 4.80 -13.89
CA VAL A 92 -8.85 5.90 -14.36
C VAL A 92 -10.32 5.62 -14.01
N GLY A 93 -10.79 4.40 -14.25
CA GLY A 93 -12.14 3.94 -13.90
C GLY A 93 -12.43 4.08 -12.40
N TYR A 94 -11.46 3.77 -11.54
CA TYR A 94 -11.61 3.98 -10.09
C TYR A 94 -11.94 5.44 -9.78
N VAL A 95 -11.15 6.38 -10.31
CA VAL A 95 -11.32 7.81 -10.04
C VAL A 95 -12.67 8.32 -10.55
N LEU A 96 -13.08 7.89 -11.74
CA LEU A 96 -14.33 8.33 -12.34
C LEU A 96 -15.58 7.74 -11.67
N LEU A 97 -15.49 6.50 -11.19
CA LEU A 97 -16.62 5.80 -10.57
C LEU A 97 -16.76 6.07 -9.07
N ALA A 98 -15.68 6.47 -8.39
CA ALA A 98 -15.69 6.68 -6.93
C ALA A 98 -16.76 7.66 -6.43
N PRO A 99 -17.04 8.81 -7.11
CA PRO A 99 -18.11 9.71 -6.69
C PRO A 99 -19.50 9.07 -6.78
N VAL A 100 -19.74 8.25 -7.80
CA VAL A 100 -21.07 7.68 -8.11
C VAL A 100 -21.35 6.42 -7.29
N LEU A 101 -20.40 5.49 -7.25
CA LEU A 101 -20.55 4.19 -6.59
C LEU A 101 -20.12 4.20 -5.12
N GLY A 102 -19.35 5.21 -4.70
CA GLY A 102 -18.79 5.28 -3.36
C GLY A 102 -17.49 4.49 -3.20
N PHE A 103 -16.65 4.95 -2.28
CA PHE A 103 -15.29 4.44 -2.07
C PHE A 103 -15.25 2.93 -1.81
N ALA A 104 -16.15 2.42 -0.96
CA ALA A 104 -16.12 1.01 -0.55
C ALA A 104 -16.37 0.06 -1.74
N ILE A 105 -17.40 0.36 -2.55
CA ILE A 105 -17.80 -0.47 -3.69
C ILE A 105 -16.74 -0.39 -4.79
N VAL A 106 -16.29 0.82 -5.15
CA VAL A 106 -15.26 0.97 -6.20
C VAL A 106 -13.94 0.33 -5.79
N SER A 107 -13.54 0.44 -4.51
CA SER A 107 -12.35 -0.23 -4.01
C SER A 107 -12.49 -1.74 -4.04
N ALA A 108 -13.67 -2.29 -3.72
CA ALA A 108 -13.92 -3.72 -3.84
C ALA A 108 -13.76 -4.21 -5.28
N LEU A 109 -14.39 -3.52 -6.24
CA LEU A 109 -14.31 -3.83 -7.66
C LEU A 109 -12.88 -3.69 -8.18
N PHE A 110 -12.17 -2.62 -7.80
CA PHE A 110 -10.80 -2.38 -8.20
C PHE A 110 -9.86 -3.45 -7.67
N ILE A 111 -9.92 -3.79 -6.38
CA ILE A 111 -9.09 -4.84 -5.79
C ILE A 111 -9.38 -6.18 -6.49
N ALA A 112 -10.65 -6.56 -6.66
CA ALA A 112 -11.01 -7.80 -7.33
C ALA A 112 -10.46 -7.86 -8.78
N ALA A 113 -10.69 -6.80 -9.56
CA ALA A 113 -10.27 -6.72 -10.94
C ALA A 113 -8.74 -6.69 -11.08
N PHE A 114 -8.05 -5.95 -10.21
CA PHE A 114 -6.60 -5.86 -10.23
C PHE A 114 -5.93 -7.18 -9.84
N LEU A 115 -6.48 -7.89 -8.85
CA LEU A 115 -6.00 -9.22 -8.45
C LEU A 115 -6.25 -10.27 -9.55
N ALA A 116 -7.40 -10.21 -10.22
CA ALA A 116 -7.68 -11.06 -11.38
C ALA A 116 -6.73 -10.74 -12.55
N LEU A 117 -6.45 -9.45 -12.81
CA LEU A 117 -5.50 -9.00 -13.83
C LEU A 117 -4.06 -9.44 -13.50
N ALA A 118 -3.69 -9.44 -12.22
CA ALA A 118 -2.44 -9.97 -11.71
C ALA A 118 -2.33 -11.51 -11.84
N GLY A 119 -3.41 -12.18 -12.24
CA GLY A 119 -3.45 -13.61 -12.52
C GLY A 119 -3.94 -14.48 -11.38
N MET A 120 -4.39 -13.90 -10.26
CA MET A 120 -5.02 -14.67 -9.20
C MET A 120 -6.37 -15.22 -9.66
N ARG A 121 -6.58 -16.53 -9.53
CA ARG A 121 -7.78 -17.22 -10.00
C ARG A 121 -8.64 -17.80 -8.88
N SER A 122 -8.12 -17.87 -7.66
CA SER A 122 -8.84 -18.39 -6.50
C SER A 122 -9.88 -17.37 -6.03
N VAL A 123 -11.14 -17.61 -6.39
CA VAL A 123 -12.30 -16.82 -5.92
C VAL A 123 -12.29 -16.60 -4.40
N PRO A 124 -12.07 -17.60 -3.53
CA PRO A 124 -12.02 -17.34 -2.09
C PRO A 124 -10.89 -16.41 -1.68
N ALA A 125 -9.70 -16.54 -2.29
CA ALA A 125 -8.58 -15.64 -1.98
C ALA A 125 -8.86 -14.21 -2.45
N ILE A 126 -9.47 -14.04 -3.63
CA ILE A 126 -9.89 -12.71 -4.11
C ILE A 126 -10.91 -12.12 -3.16
N ALA A 127 -11.95 -12.87 -2.79
CA ALA A 127 -12.99 -12.41 -1.87
C ALA A 127 -12.41 -12.00 -0.50
N THR A 128 -11.52 -12.82 0.08
CA THR A 128 -10.85 -12.47 1.34
C THR A 128 -10.03 -11.20 1.20
N ASN A 129 -9.23 -11.04 0.15
CA ASN A 129 -8.43 -9.84 -0.06
C ASN A 129 -9.29 -8.59 -0.28
N VAL A 130 -10.42 -8.72 -0.98
CA VAL A 130 -11.38 -7.63 -1.18
C VAL A 130 -11.97 -7.20 0.16
N VAL A 131 -12.49 -8.14 0.96
CA VAL A 131 -13.10 -7.83 2.26
C VAL A 131 -12.07 -7.20 3.20
N VAL A 132 -10.92 -7.86 3.38
CA VAL A 132 -9.85 -7.38 4.27
C VAL A 132 -9.34 -6.02 3.79
N GLY A 133 -9.07 -5.87 2.50
CA GLY A 133 -8.56 -4.63 1.91
C GLY A 133 -9.52 -3.46 2.08
N VAL A 134 -10.81 -3.65 1.74
CA VAL A 134 -11.81 -2.59 1.87
C VAL A 134 -12.03 -2.22 3.33
N VAL A 135 -12.21 -3.20 4.22
CA VAL A 135 -12.41 -2.94 5.65
C VAL A 135 -11.20 -2.21 6.25
N ALA A 136 -9.97 -2.67 5.95
CA ALA A 136 -8.76 -2.02 6.42
C ALA A 136 -8.66 -0.56 5.93
N LEU A 137 -8.93 -0.32 4.65
CA LEU A 137 -8.93 1.04 4.07
C LEU A 137 -10.01 1.93 4.69
N LEU A 138 -11.20 1.39 4.97
CA LEU A 138 -12.26 2.14 5.62
C LEU A 138 -11.88 2.54 7.05
N TYR A 139 -11.33 1.62 7.85
CA TYR A 139 -10.83 1.97 9.18
C TYR A 139 -9.67 2.96 9.11
N LEU A 140 -8.74 2.76 8.18
CA LEU A 140 -7.63 3.67 7.97
C LEU A 140 -8.15 5.08 7.66
N PHE A 141 -8.95 5.26 6.61
CA PHE A 141 -9.33 6.60 6.19
C PHE A 141 -10.40 7.24 7.07
N VAL A 142 -11.45 6.50 7.45
CA VAL A 142 -12.57 7.08 8.20
C VAL A 142 -12.20 7.25 9.67
N LYS A 143 -11.56 6.25 10.29
CA LYS A 143 -11.33 6.23 11.74
C LYS A 143 -9.93 6.70 12.14
N LEU A 144 -8.90 6.40 11.35
CA LEU A 144 -7.51 6.74 11.69
C LEU A 144 -7.09 8.11 11.11
N VAL A 145 -7.39 8.34 9.83
CA VAL A 145 -7.00 9.57 9.10
C VAL A 145 -8.10 10.63 9.13
N TYR A 146 -9.33 10.27 9.49
CA TYR A 146 -10.49 11.17 9.52
C TYR A 146 -10.79 11.86 8.17
N LEU A 147 -10.53 11.17 7.06
CA LEU A 147 -10.83 11.66 5.71
C LEU A 147 -12.27 11.30 5.31
N PRO A 148 -13.07 12.28 4.86
CA PRO A 148 -14.38 11.99 4.31
C PRO A 148 -14.23 11.27 2.96
N LEU A 149 -14.72 10.04 2.89
CA LEU A 149 -14.72 9.25 1.66
C LEU A 149 -16.04 9.44 0.90
N PRO A 150 -16.01 9.43 -0.45
CA PRO A 150 -17.22 9.41 -1.27
C PRO A 150 -18.14 8.28 -0.85
N LYS A 151 -19.41 8.60 -0.57
CA LYS A 151 -20.40 7.58 -0.18
C LYS A 151 -21.13 6.96 -1.38
N GLY A 152 -21.00 7.58 -2.55
CA GLY A 152 -21.81 7.25 -3.72
C GLY A 152 -23.08 8.10 -3.77
N ASP A 153 -23.81 7.97 -4.86
CA ASP A 153 -25.09 8.66 -5.09
C ASP A 153 -26.27 7.69 -4.95
N GLY A 154 -27.40 8.20 -4.46
CA GLY A 154 -28.67 7.48 -4.40
C GLY A 154 -28.58 6.13 -3.68
N PRO A 155 -28.85 4.98 -4.34
CA PRO A 155 -28.83 3.68 -3.68
C PRO A 155 -27.44 3.28 -3.14
N PHE A 156 -26.36 3.75 -3.78
CA PHE A 156 -25.00 3.42 -3.35
C PHE A 156 -24.64 4.09 -2.02
N GLU A 157 -25.16 5.30 -1.79
CA GLU A 157 -25.02 5.98 -0.51
C GLU A 157 -25.64 5.14 0.63
N ALA A 158 -26.86 4.65 0.42
CA ALA A 158 -27.56 3.82 1.41
C ALA A 158 -26.77 2.55 1.76
N VAL A 159 -26.17 1.89 0.76
CA VAL A 159 -25.32 0.71 0.97
C VAL A 159 -24.07 1.07 1.77
N THR A 160 -23.39 2.16 1.41
CA THR A 160 -22.19 2.62 2.14
C THR A 160 -22.51 2.97 3.59
N LEU A 161 -23.64 3.64 3.84
CA LEU A 161 -24.09 3.96 5.21
C LEU A 161 -24.44 2.71 6.02
N ALA A 162 -25.10 1.72 5.41
CA ALA A 162 -25.37 0.44 6.05
C ALA A 162 -24.08 -0.29 6.42
N LEU A 163 -23.09 -0.30 5.52
CA LEU A 163 -21.78 -0.87 5.75
C LEU A 163 -21.05 -0.16 6.91
N TYR A 164 -21.08 1.18 6.95
CA TYR A 164 -20.41 1.94 8.01
C TYR A 164 -21.02 1.65 9.38
N ARG A 165 -22.35 1.54 9.47
CA ARG A 165 -23.05 1.14 10.71
C ARG A 165 -22.68 -0.28 11.13
N ALA A 166 -22.66 -1.22 10.19
CA ALA A 166 -22.27 -2.60 10.47
C ALA A 166 -20.83 -2.70 11.01
N LEU A 167 -19.92 -1.87 10.49
CA LEU A 167 -18.52 -1.80 10.91
C LEU A 167 -18.27 -0.86 12.11
N ARG A 168 -19.31 -0.23 12.68
CA ARG A 168 -19.18 0.76 13.77
C ARG A 168 -18.16 1.88 13.46
N LEU A 169 -18.21 2.36 12.21
CA LEU A 169 -17.44 3.53 11.76
C LEU A 169 -18.21 4.85 11.97
N TYR A 170 -19.50 4.75 12.28
CA TYR A 170 -20.42 5.83 12.58
C TYR A 170 -21.46 5.35 13.60
#